data_AF-A0A250XJJ9-F1
#
_entry.id   AF-A0A250XJJ9-F1
#
_cell.length_a   1.000
_cell.length_b   1.000
_cell.length_c   1.000
_cell.angle_alpha   90.00
_cell.angle_beta   90.00
_cell.angle_gamma   90.00
#
_symmetry.space_group_name_H-M   'P 1'
#
loop_
_entity.id
_entity.type
_entity.pdbx_description
1 polymer ?
#
loop_
_entity_poly.entity_id
_entity_poly.type
_entity_poly.pdbx_seq_one_letter_code
_entity_poly.pdbx_strand_id
1 'polypeptide(L)'
;MNLNFTFKYSQSLRRYCFPLCHPPSRSIQYFPSAHHARTQLSALATVSALESPLYLRKTYEALSHWELVKLAGVTFDGRQENVKDLSPGQPVMLLREPWNPYDSEAVRVETLSGQQLGYIPRDHNNMFQVHEILFGHVQSVGQSVETDNWGAKVSAYPLLMSPFISPLPSQLYLNKADQGICNTSSVEREASTSLSEEGGLSEQVESKDVVSLYTAMLQSAIAPQHWQRLVEEARARGGGGCEVTGAPPGSATYLDVVPIWQYNEELHTIQLMRLAVVCREVSLTHYGLDLLPSTPEREVAISTLRSINDWSDDDVQEHWDHARHQRELLVLQKDMWSVDLSTS
;
A
#
# COMPACT_ATOMS: atom_id res chain seq x y z
N MET A 1 -48.17 -28.90 36.36
CA MET A 1 -48.00 -28.61 37.79
C MET A 1 -48.08 -27.10 37.97
N ASN A 2 -49.06 -26.66 38.75
CA ASN A 2 -49.27 -25.27 39.15
C ASN A 2 -48.14 -24.80 40.08
N LEU A 3 -47.79 -23.51 40.03
CA LEU A 3 -48.03 -22.56 41.12
C LEU A 3 -47.64 -21.13 40.71
N ASN A 4 -48.64 -20.25 40.73
CA ASN A 4 -48.52 -18.79 40.84
C ASN A 4 -47.86 -18.40 42.18
N PHE A 5 -47.29 -17.19 42.28
CA PHE A 5 -47.80 -16.16 43.21
C PHE A 5 -47.13 -14.79 43.02
N THR A 6 -47.98 -13.78 43.11
CA THR A 6 -47.79 -12.33 43.11
C THR A 6 -47.51 -11.81 44.52
N PHE A 7 -46.73 -10.72 44.71
CA PHE A 7 -47.14 -9.43 45.34
C PHE A 7 -46.03 -8.57 46.02
N LYS A 8 -46.13 -7.24 45.76
CA LYS A 8 -46.04 -6.02 46.61
C LYS A 8 -44.72 -5.53 47.28
N TYR A 9 -44.35 -4.30 46.85
CA TYR A 9 -44.15 -3.03 47.60
C TYR A 9 -43.23 -2.95 48.84
N SER A 10 -42.26 -2.02 48.84
CA SER A 10 -42.36 -0.70 49.52
C SER A 10 -41.00 -0.01 49.82
N GLN A 11 -40.86 1.24 49.35
CA GLN A 11 -40.22 2.47 49.92
C GLN A 11 -38.87 2.37 50.68
N SER A 12 -37.85 3.24 50.50
CA SER A 12 -37.92 4.70 50.73
C SER A 12 -36.64 5.48 50.30
N LEU A 13 -36.85 6.58 49.56
CA LEU A 13 -36.26 7.94 49.59
C LEU A 13 -34.85 8.26 50.16
N ARG A 14 -34.03 8.97 49.36
CA ARG A 14 -33.39 10.31 49.63
C ARG A 14 -32.85 10.88 48.30
N ARG A 15 -33.53 11.88 47.70
CA ARG A 15 -33.22 13.32 47.66
C ARG A 15 -31.83 13.70 47.11
N TYR A 16 -31.79 14.24 45.89
CA TYR A 16 -31.15 15.54 45.56
C TYR A 16 -31.89 16.18 44.36
N CYS A 17 -32.11 17.49 44.44
CA CYS A 17 -32.91 18.32 43.54
C CYS A 17 -32.02 19.16 42.59
N PHE A 18 -32.40 19.20 41.30
CA PHE A 18 -32.41 20.29 40.27
C PHE A 18 -31.15 21.14 39.96
N PRO A 19 -31.05 21.84 38.79
CA PRO A 19 -32.04 22.05 37.72
C PRO A 19 -31.60 21.65 36.29
N LEU A 20 -32.49 21.11 35.44
CA LEU A 20 -33.30 21.78 34.40
C LEU A 20 -32.55 22.70 33.43
N CYS A 21 -32.31 22.18 32.21
CA CYS A 21 -32.44 22.93 30.95
C CYS A 21 -33.12 22.02 29.91
N HIS A 22 -34.25 22.47 29.37
CA HIS A 22 -34.97 21.83 28.26
C HIS A 22 -34.16 21.90 26.96
N PRO A 23 -34.20 20.84 26.10
CA PRO A 23 -33.82 20.98 24.71
C PRO A 23 -35.00 21.51 23.88
N PRO A 24 -34.78 22.39 22.88
CA PRO A 24 -35.81 22.70 21.92
C PRO A 24 -35.96 21.55 20.92
N SER A 25 -37.22 21.17 20.76
CA SER A 25 -37.79 20.37 19.69
C SER A 25 -37.43 20.94 18.32
N ARG A 26 -36.84 20.10 17.45
CA ARG A 26 -36.84 20.34 15.99
C ARG A 26 -37.20 19.06 15.24
N SER A 27 -38.34 19.20 14.57
CA SER A 27 -38.85 18.52 13.40
C SER A 27 -37.85 17.66 12.60
N ILE A 28 -38.27 16.42 12.39
CA ILE A 28 -37.82 15.54 11.31
C ILE A 28 -38.06 16.25 9.97
N GLN A 29 -36.99 16.52 9.22
CA GLN A 29 -37.06 16.86 7.80
C GLN A 29 -36.24 15.85 7.01
N TYR A 30 -36.87 15.40 5.92
CA TYR A 30 -36.40 14.43 4.94
C TYR A 30 -35.00 14.75 4.40
N PHE A 31 -34.17 13.71 4.24
CA PHE A 31 -32.89 13.75 3.51
C PHE A 31 -33.10 14.08 2.02
N PRO A 32 -32.26 14.92 1.37
CA PRO A 32 -32.31 15.10 -0.06
C PRO A 32 -31.47 14.05 -0.79
N SER A 33 -31.91 13.72 -2.02
CA SER A 33 -31.38 12.69 -2.92
C SER A 33 -29.94 12.92 -3.42
N ALA A 34 -29.39 11.87 -4.05
CA ALA A 34 -28.07 11.67 -4.66
C ALA A 34 -27.49 12.78 -5.58
N HIS A 35 -28.16 13.92 -5.73
CA HIS A 35 -27.71 15.02 -6.58
C HIS A 35 -26.64 15.92 -5.94
N HIS A 36 -26.48 15.89 -4.60
CA HIS A 36 -25.49 16.73 -3.90
C HIS A 36 -24.05 16.22 -4.00
N ALA A 37 -23.83 14.91 -4.15
CA ALA A 37 -22.49 14.34 -4.34
C ALA A 37 -21.86 14.77 -5.67
N ARG A 38 -22.68 15.01 -6.72
CA ARG A 38 -22.19 15.45 -8.03
C ARG A 38 -21.75 16.92 -8.07
N THR A 39 -22.31 17.78 -7.21
CA THR A 39 -22.00 19.23 -7.23
C THR A 39 -20.71 19.57 -6.49
N GLN A 40 -20.26 18.74 -5.54
CA GLN A 40 -18.95 18.94 -4.89
C GLN A 40 -17.77 18.53 -5.78
N LEU A 41 -17.97 17.57 -6.71
CA LEU A 41 -16.92 17.11 -7.63
C LEU A 41 -16.55 18.15 -8.71
N SER A 42 -17.46 19.05 -9.12
CA SER A 42 -17.14 20.06 -10.13
C SER A 42 -16.28 21.21 -9.61
N ALA A 43 -16.30 21.47 -8.30
CA ALA A 43 -15.44 22.50 -7.69
C ALA A 43 -13.98 22.03 -7.56
N LEU A 44 -13.75 20.72 -7.41
CA LEU A 44 -12.42 20.12 -7.28
C LEU A 44 -11.67 19.98 -8.63
N ALA A 45 -12.38 19.98 -9.75
CA ALA A 45 -11.79 19.83 -11.07
C ALA A 45 -10.93 21.04 -11.53
N THR A 46 -11.04 22.19 -10.86
CA THR A 46 -10.34 23.43 -11.27
C THR A 46 -9.00 23.65 -10.57
N VAL A 47 -8.60 22.77 -9.65
CA VAL A 47 -7.31 22.85 -8.91
C VAL A 47 -6.20 22.02 -9.59
N SER A 48 -6.49 21.49 -10.79
CA SER A 48 -5.89 20.26 -11.32
C SER A 48 -4.52 20.36 -12.03
N ALA A 49 -3.65 21.34 -11.77
CA ALA A 49 -2.41 21.43 -12.57
C ALA A 49 -1.09 21.72 -11.85
N LEU A 50 -1.07 22.03 -10.55
CA LEU A 50 0.17 22.47 -9.87
C LEU A 50 0.42 21.89 -8.48
N GLU A 51 -0.46 21.04 -7.97
CA GLU A 51 -0.32 20.51 -6.60
C GLU A 51 0.23 19.09 -6.63
N SER A 52 1.23 18.83 -5.78
CA SER A 52 1.88 17.52 -5.64
C SER A 52 0.83 16.41 -5.43
N PRO A 53 1.04 15.20 -5.97
CA PRO A 53 0.17 14.04 -5.73
C PRO A 53 -0.06 13.76 -4.23
N LEU A 54 0.87 14.16 -3.37
CA LEU A 54 0.73 14.14 -1.92
C LEU A 54 -0.26 15.16 -1.36
N TYR A 55 -0.30 16.38 -1.93
CA TYR A 55 -1.29 17.37 -1.55
C TYR A 55 -2.68 16.86 -1.90
N LEU A 56 -2.84 16.24 -3.08
CA LEU A 56 -4.05 15.53 -3.45
C LEU A 56 -4.36 14.42 -2.43
N ARG A 57 -3.39 13.59 -2.03
CA ARG A 57 -3.62 12.50 -1.07
C ARG A 57 -4.02 12.99 0.32
N LYS A 58 -3.27 13.90 0.97
CA LYS A 58 -3.64 14.44 2.30
C LYS A 58 -5.00 15.13 2.24
N THR A 59 -5.31 15.80 1.13
CA THR A 59 -6.62 16.38 0.89
C THR A 59 -7.69 15.30 0.73
N TYR A 60 -7.43 14.23 -0.03
CA TYR A 60 -8.34 13.09 -0.16
C TYR A 60 -8.50 12.32 1.16
N GLU A 61 -7.47 12.15 1.99
CA GLU A 61 -7.57 11.56 3.33
C GLU A 61 -8.39 12.44 4.26
N ALA A 62 -8.24 13.77 4.18
CA ALA A 62 -9.04 14.71 4.95
C ALA A 62 -10.50 14.79 4.48
N LEU A 63 -10.77 14.51 3.20
CA LEU A 63 -12.09 14.57 2.59
C LEU A 63 -12.79 13.21 2.46
N SER A 64 -12.06 12.11 2.54
CA SER A 64 -12.60 10.75 2.41
C SER A 64 -12.96 10.21 3.79
N HIS A 65 -14.10 9.56 3.85
CA HIS A 65 -14.53 8.86 5.05
C HIS A 65 -14.11 7.39 4.97
N TRP A 66 -13.76 6.83 6.13
CA TRP A 66 -13.64 5.38 6.28
C TRP A 66 -15.02 4.76 6.11
N GLU A 67 -15.10 3.75 5.27
CA GLU A 67 -16.29 2.92 5.15
C GLU A 67 -16.14 1.68 6.02
N LEU A 68 -17.02 1.56 7.00
CA LEU A 68 -17.06 0.43 7.92
C LEU A 68 -18.01 -0.64 7.39
N VAL A 69 -17.47 -1.79 7.02
CA VAL A 69 -18.21 -2.85 6.35
C VAL A 69 -18.12 -4.15 7.16
N LYS A 70 -19.27 -4.81 7.35
CA LYS A 70 -19.33 -6.19 7.87
C LYS A 70 -19.09 -7.18 6.74
N LEU A 71 -18.11 -8.08 6.88
CA LEU A 71 -17.81 -9.05 5.85
C LEU A 71 -18.96 -10.03 5.60
N ALA A 72 -19.19 -10.35 4.34
CA ALA A 72 -20.11 -11.39 3.88
C ALA A 72 -19.36 -12.67 3.49
N GLY A 73 -20.07 -13.79 3.41
CA GLY A 73 -19.51 -15.07 2.94
C GLY A 73 -18.49 -15.73 3.89
N VAL A 74 -18.37 -15.24 5.13
CA VAL A 74 -17.40 -15.70 6.14
C VAL A 74 -17.62 -17.14 6.61
N THR A 75 -18.81 -17.72 6.38
CA THR A 75 -19.18 -19.08 6.80
C THR A 75 -18.86 -20.17 5.77
N PHE A 76 -18.34 -19.79 4.60
CA PHE A 76 -18.05 -20.73 3.50
C PHE A 76 -16.55 -21.00 3.38
N ASP A 77 -16.18 -22.12 2.76
CA ASP A 77 -14.81 -22.46 2.34
C ASP A 77 -13.74 -22.37 3.45
N GLY A 78 -14.10 -22.74 4.68
CA GLY A 78 -13.16 -22.76 5.81
C GLY A 78 -12.77 -21.38 6.36
N ARG A 79 -13.39 -20.29 5.87
CA ARG A 79 -13.03 -18.90 6.25
C ARG A 79 -13.25 -18.59 7.73
N GLN A 80 -14.03 -19.39 8.46
CA GLN A 80 -14.24 -19.21 9.90
C GLN A 80 -12.95 -19.28 10.72
N GLU A 81 -12.02 -20.18 10.36
CA GLU A 81 -10.73 -20.28 11.05
C GLU A 81 -9.86 -19.04 10.76
N ASN A 82 -9.84 -18.59 9.50
CA ASN A 82 -9.11 -17.37 9.13
C ASN A 82 -9.65 -16.13 9.86
N VAL A 83 -10.98 -16.02 9.99
CA VAL A 83 -11.63 -14.86 10.65
C VAL A 83 -11.43 -14.87 12.16
N LYS A 84 -11.43 -16.06 12.78
CA LYS A 84 -11.22 -16.23 14.22
C LYS A 84 -9.85 -15.75 14.68
N ASP A 85 -8.83 -15.89 13.83
CA ASP A 85 -7.44 -15.52 14.14
C ASP A 85 -7.15 -14.03 13.89
N LEU A 86 -8.13 -13.25 13.44
CA LEU A 86 -7.96 -11.82 13.19
C LEU A 86 -7.86 -11.02 14.50
N SER A 87 -7.05 -9.96 14.46
CA SER A 87 -6.97 -8.96 15.53
C SER A 87 -7.44 -7.57 15.07
N PRO A 88 -8.14 -6.78 15.90
CA PRO A 88 -8.41 -5.38 15.59
C PRO A 88 -7.13 -4.61 15.25
N GLY A 89 -7.20 -3.75 14.23
CA GLY A 89 -6.06 -3.02 13.68
C GLY A 89 -5.24 -3.82 12.65
N GLN A 90 -5.45 -5.13 12.51
CA GLN A 90 -4.72 -5.95 11.54
C GLN A 90 -5.01 -5.48 10.10
N PRO A 91 -3.97 -5.32 9.26
CA PRO A 91 -4.15 -4.91 7.88
C PRO A 91 -4.82 -6.00 7.05
N VAL A 92 -5.66 -5.57 6.11
CA VAL A 92 -6.33 -6.44 5.13
C VAL A 92 -6.25 -5.82 3.73
N MET A 93 -6.28 -6.69 2.72
CA MET A 93 -6.35 -6.30 1.31
C MET A 93 -7.75 -6.56 0.77
N LEU A 94 -8.23 -5.65 -0.05
CA LEU A 94 -9.49 -5.72 -0.75
C LEU A 94 -9.19 -5.79 -2.25
N LEU A 95 -9.60 -6.88 -2.89
CA LEU A 95 -9.31 -7.17 -4.29
C LEU A 95 -10.61 -7.24 -5.10
N ARG A 96 -10.70 -6.49 -6.19
CA ARG A 96 -11.81 -6.63 -7.13
C ARG A 96 -11.71 -7.95 -7.89
N GLU A 97 -12.84 -8.63 -8.04
CA GLU A 97 -12.97 -9.86 -8.82
C GLU A 97 -14.01 -9.67 -9.94
N PRO A 98 -13.70 -8.91 -11.01
CA PRO A 98 -14.66 -8.65 -12.09
C PRO A 98 -15.13 -9.92 -12.81
N TRP A 99 -14.37 -11.01 -12.68
CA TRP A 99 -14.64 -12.31 -13.28
C TRP A 99 -15.37 -13.28 -12.33
N ASN A 100 -15.77 -12.83 -11.14
CA ASN A 100 -16.50 -13.67 -10.20
C ASN A 100 -17.85 -14.09 -10.81
N PRO A 101 -18.16 -15.40 -10.88
CA PRO A 101 -19.33 -15.90 -11.62
C PRO A 101 -20.67 -15.51 -11.00
N TYR A 102 -20.67 -15.05 -9.75
CA TYR A 102 -21.88 -14.69 -9.02
C TYR A 102 -22.13 -13.18 -8.99
N ASP A 103 -21.08 -12.37 -9.12
CA ASP A 103 -21.11 -10.92 -8.94
C ASP A 103 -19.90 -10.25 -9.60
N SER A 104 -20.09 -9.58 -10.73
CA SER A 104 -18.99 -8.87 -11.43
C SER A 104 -18.46 -7.65 -10.67
N GLU A 105 -19.09 -7.27 -9.56
CA GLU A 105 -18.63 -6.21 -8.65
C GLU A 105 -18.09 -6.79 -7.34
N ALA A 106 -17.87 -8.11 -7.26
CA ALA A 106 -17.32 -8.75 -6.07
C ALA A 106 -15.99 -8.10 -5.66
N VAL A 107 -15.87 -7.82 -4.35
CA VAL A 107 -14.62 -7.38 -3.73
C VAL A 107 -14.28 -8.38 -2.65
N ARG A 108 -13.27 -9.21 -2.94
CA ARG A 108 -12.71 -10.19 -2.01
C ARG A 108 -11.92 -9.46 -0.94
N VAL A 109 -12.01 -9.92 0.30
CA VAL A 109 -11.20 -9.42 1.42
C VAL A 109 -10.30 -10.54 1.91
N GLU A 110 -9.00 -10.26 2.02
CA GLU A 110 -7.98 -11.21 2.44
C GLU A 110 -6.95 -10.59 3.40
N THR A 111 -6.24 -11.44 4.13
CA THR A 111 -5.06 -11.02 4.89
C THR A 111 -3.93 -10.64 3.92
N LEU A 112 -2.88 -9.98 4.44
CA LEU A 112 -1.67 -9.74 3.65
C LEU A 112 -0.93 -11.03 3.25
N SER A 113 -1.22 -12.15 3.90
CA SER A 113 -0.71 -13.49 3.53
C SER A 113 -1.59 -14.21 2.49
N GLY A 114 -2.60 -13.55 1.93
CA GLY A 114 -3.49 -14.11 0.91
C GLY A 114 -4.59 -15.02 1.45
N GLN A 115 -4.78 -15.10 2.78
CA GLN A 115 -5.86 -15.90 3.35
C GLN A 115 -7.20 -15.18 3.18
N GLN A 116 -8.11 -15.79 2.43
CA GLN A 116 -9.43 -15.21 2.20
C GLN A 116 -10.26 -15.16 3.48
N LEU A 117 -10.83 -13.99 3.77
CA LEU A 117 -11.66 -13.73 4.94
C LEU A 117 -13.15 -13.71 4.57
N GLY A 118 -13.48 -13.15 3.41
CA GLY A 118 -14.85 -13.01 2.93
C GLY A 118 -14.93 -12.03 1.77
N TYR A 119 -16.08 -11.36 1.67
CA TYR A 119 -16.34 -10.35 0.64
C TYR A 119 -16.96 -9.09 1.25
N ILE A 120 -16.81 -7.97 0.55
CA ILE A 120 -17.67 -6.81 0.74
C ILE A 120 -19.10 -7.19 0.32
N PRO A 121 -20.12 -6.93 1.16
CA PRO A 121 -21.52 -7.18 0.80
C PRO A 121 -21.92 -6.52 -0.52
N ARG A 122 -22.77 -7.18 -1.29
CA ARG A 122 -23.23 -6.71 -2.61
C ARG A 122 -23.93 -5.35 -2.57
N ASP A 123 -24.58 -5.00 -1.47
CA ASP A 123 -25.22 -3.69 -1.28
C ASP A 123 -24.21 -2.56 -0.94
N HIS A 124 -22.94 -2.91 -0.71
CA HIS A 124 -21.86 -1.97 -0.36
C HIS A 124 -20.66 -2.04 -1.32
N ASN A 125 -20.56 -3.02 -2.23
CA ASN A 125 -19.36 -3.20 -3.06
C ASN A 125 -19.17 -2.11 -4.12
N ASN A 126 -20.24 -1.41 -4.53
CA ASN A 126 -20.22 -0.38 -5.56
C ASN A 126 -19.24 0.78 -5.25
N MET A 127 -19.07 1.15 -3.98
CA MET A 127 -18.13 2.21 -3.58
C MET A 127 -16.66 1.80 -3.73
N PHE A 128 -16.37 0.50 -3.69
CA PHE A 128 -15.02 -0.07 -3.79
C PHE A 128 -14.62 -0.41 -5.24
N GLN A 129 -15.39 0.01 -6.23
CA GLN A 129 -15.12 -0.30 -7.64
C GLN A 129 -14.09 0.64 -8.29
N VAL A 130 -13.64 1.68 -7.60
CA VAL A 130 -12.73 2.69 -8.17
C VAL A 130 -11.34 2.10 -8.42
N HIS A 131 -10.85 1.27 -7.51
CA HIS A 131 -9.48 0.75 -7.53
C HIS A 131 -9.49 -0.78 -7.54
N GLU A 132 -8.55 -1.39 -8.26
CA GLU A 132 -8.41 -2.86 -8.33
C GLU A 132 -7.99 -3.47 -7.00
N ILE A 133 -7.09 -2.78 -6.29
CA ILE A 133 -6.58 -3.15 -4.98
C ILE A 133 -6.77 -1.97 -4.02
N LEU A 134 -7.32 -2.29 -2.86
CA LEU A 134 -7.53 -1.37 -1.75
C LEU A 134 -6.97 -1.98 -0.46
N PHE A 135 -6.69 -1.13 0.52
CA PHE A 135 -6.24 -1.55 1.83
C PHE A 135 -7.21 -1.06 2.90
N GLY A 136 -7.34 -1.88 3.93
CA GLY A 136 -8.11 -1.57 5.11
C GLY A 136 -7.49 -2.15 6.35
N HIS A 137 -8.21 -2.04 7.45
CA HIS A 137 -7.86 -2.74 8.68
C HIS A 137 -9.10 -3.36 9.31
N VAL A 138 -8.88 -4.41 10.08
CA VAL A 138 -9.91 -5.04 10.88
C VAL A 138 -10.34 -4.07 11.97
N GLN A 139 -11.62 -3.71 12.01
CA GLN A 139 -12.17 -2.83 13.04
C GLN A 139 -12.65 -3.63 14.25
N SER A 140 -13.29 -4.78 14.02
CA SER A 140 -13.77 -5.67 15.08
C SER A 140 -13.87 -7.10 14.60
N VAL A 141 -13.65 -8.05 15.51
CA VAL A 141 -13.82 -9.49 15.30
C VAL A 141 -14.64 -10.02 16.46
N GLY A 142 -15.54 -10.97 16.20
CA GLY A 142 -16.30 -11.58 17.28
C GLY A 142 -17.10 -12.80 16.85
N GLN A 143 -17.41 -13.63 17.84
CA GLN A 143 -18.24 -14.82 17.68
C GLN A 143 -19.70 -14.49 18.03
N SER A 144 -20.62 -14.93 17.17
CA SER A 144 -22.05 -14.87 17.41
C SER A 144 -22.46 -15.88 18.47
N VAL A 145 -23.12 -15.43 19.54
CA VAL A 145 -23.61 -16.32 20.61
C VAL A 145 -24.71 -17.26 20.11
N GLU A 146 -25.49 -16.85 19.11
CA GLU A 146 -26.62 -17.64 18.59
C GLU A 146 -26.18 -18.70 17.59
N THR A 147 -25.17 -18.41 16.77
CA THR A 147 -24.79 -19.26 15.63
C THR A 147 -23.41 -19.89 15.79
N ASP A 148 -22.68 -19.57 16.85
CA ASP A 148 -21.28 -19.96 17.10
C ASP A 148 -20.28 -19.55 15.98
N ASN A 149 -20.73 -18.74 15.03
CA ASN A 149 -19.94 -18.29 13.88
C ASN A 149 -19.19 -17.00 14.19
N TRP A 150 -17.95 -16.93 13.73
CA TRP A 150 -17.12 -15.75 13.72
C TRP A 150 -17.49 -14.81 12.57
N GLY A 151 -17.40 -13.52 12.85
CA GLY A 151 -17.54 -12.45 11.89
C GLY A 151 -16.55 -11.33 12.15
N ALA A 152 -16.26 -10.55 11.11
CA ALA A 152 -15.40 -9.39 11.20
C ALA A 152 -16.05 -8.17 10.53
N LYS A 153 -15.66 -6.99 11.02
CA LYS A 153 -15.88 -5.71 10.34
C LYS A 153 -14.52 -5.15 9.94
N VAL A 154 -14.44 -4.59 8.75
CA VAL A 154 -13.24 -3.93 8.23
C VAL A 154 -13.56 -2.49 7.88
N SER A 155 -12.56 -1.63 8.00
CA SER A 155 -12.62 -0.23 7.59
C SER A 155 -11.61 0.00 6.47
N ALA A 156 -12.08 0.58 5.36
CA ALA A 156 -11.26 0.90 4.20
C ALA A 156 -11.69 2.24 3.59
N TYR A 157 -10.81 2.84 2.79
CA TYR A 157 -11.12 4.05 2.02
C TYR A 157 -11.45 3.65 0.59
N PRO A 158 -12.72 3.75 0.14
CA PRO A 158 -13.09 3.30 -1.20
C PRO A 158 -12.51 4.19 -2.32
N LEU A 159 -12.32 5.48 -2.03
CA LEU A 159 -11.88 6.48 -2.99
C LEU A 159 -10.39 6.77 -2.93
N LEU A 160 -9.75 6.48 -1.79
CA LEU A 160 -8.34 6.75 -1.62
C LEU A 160 -7.56 5.71 -2.42
N MET A 161 -6.80 6.16 -3.42
CA MET A 161 -5.83 5.31 -4.08
C MET A 161 -4.95 4.68 -3.01
N SER A 162 -4.77 3.36 -3.09
CA SER A 162 -3.69 2.73 -2.34
C SER A 162 -2.40 3.48 -2.67
N PRO A 163 -1.65 3.96 -1.67
CA PRO A 163 -0.30 4.39 -1.96
C PRO A 163 0.46 3.19 -2.48
N PHE A 164 0.75 3.20 -3.78
CA PHE A 164 1.86 2.43 -4.32
C PHE A 164 3.14 3.07 -3.77
N ILE A 165 3.42 2.81 -2.50
CA ILE A 165 4.79 2.70 -2.05
C ILE A 165 5.15 1.28 -2.44
N SER A 166 6.05 1.14 -3.42
CA SER A 166 6.82 -0.09 -3.63
C SER A 166 7.05 -0.75 -2.27
N PRO A 167 6.68 -2.01 -2.03
CA PRO A 167 6.65 -2.56 -0.69
C PRO A 167 7.98 -2.26 0.00
N LEU A 168 7.97 -1.31 0.92
CA LEU A 168 9.02 -1.20 1.92
C LEU A 168 9.00 -2.56 2.62
N PRO A 169 10.12 -3.27 2.72
CA PRO A 169 10.13 -4.53 3.43
C PRO A 169 9.58 -4.31 4.83
N SER A 170 8.73 -5.24 5.26
CA SER A 170 7.97 -5.27 6.50
C SER A 170 8.80 -5.12 7.79
N GLN A 171 10.13 -5.03 7.68
CA GLN A 171 11.06 -4.94 8.80
C GLN A 171 11.24 -3.53 9.38
N LEU A 172 10.82 -2.46 8.69
CA LEU A 172 10.97 -1.09 9.21
C LEU A 172 10.05 -0.76 10.42
N TYR A 173 9.07 -1.62 10.73
CA TYR A 173 8.16 -1.42 11.88
C TYR A 173 8.43 -2.33 13.09
N LEU A 174 9.38 -3.27 13.03
CA LEU A 174 9.55 -4.27 14.10
C LEU A 174 10.71 -4.05 15.07
N ASN A 175 11.63 -3.10 14.83
CA ASN A 175 12.84 -2.96 15.66
C ASN A 175 13.02 -1.59 16.34
N LYS A 176 12.00 -1.10 17.06
CA LYS A 176 12.20 0.00 18.04
C LYS A 176 11.90 -0.35 19.50
N ALA A 177 11.56 -1.60 19.81
CA ALA A 177 11.25 -2.01 21.18
C ALA A 177 12.41 -2.70 21.94
N ASP A 178 13.44 -3.23 21.26
CA ASP A 178 14.51 -3.98 21.92
C ASP A 178 15.89 -3.63 21.38
N GLN A 179 16.50 -2.56 21.90
CA GLN A 179 17.95 -2.51 22.04
C GLN A 179 18.31 -1.99 23.43
N GLY A 180 18.25 -2.92 24.37
CA GLY A 180 18.98 -2.83 25.62
C GLY A 180 20.48 -2.77 25.34
N ILE A 181 21.05 -1.63 25.71
CA ILE A 181 22.37 -1.43 26.31
C ILE A 181 23.20 -2.72 26.43
N CYS A 182 24.31 -2.80 25.69
CA CYS A 182 25.48 -3.54 26.13
C CYS A 182 26.76 -2.86 25.63
N ASN A 183 27.49 -2.27 26.58
CA ASN A 183 28.88 -1.82 26.46
C ASN A 183 29.81 -3.03 26.29
N THR A 184 30.79 -2.93 25.39
CA THR A 184 32.15 -3.39 25.70
C THR A 184 33.21 -2.51 25.02
N SER A 185 34.28 -2.34 25.78
CA SER A 185 35.41 -1.46 25.65
C SER A 185 36.50 -1.93 24.68
N SER A 186 37.15 -0.96 24.05
CA SER A 186 38.60 -0.75 23.92
C SER A 186 39.53 -1.96 23.81
N VAL A 187 40.20 -2.11 22.66
CA VAL A 187 41.63 -2.49 22.57
C VAL A 187 42.28 -1.69 21.44
N GLU A 188 43.23 -0.83 21.81
CA GLU A 188 44.19 -0.19 20.91
C GLU A 188 45.19 -1.22 20.36
N ARG A 189 45.62 -1.03 19.11
CA ARG A 189 47.02 -1.23 18.71
C ARG A 189 47.34 -0.58 17.37
N GLU A 190 48.28 0.35 17.44
CA GLU A 190 49.04 0.92 16.32
C GLU A 190 49.90 -0.15 15.64
N ALA A 191 50.06 -0.05 14.31
CA ALA A 191 51.35 -0.26 13.63
C ALA A 191 51.27 0.22 12.18
N SER A 192 52.04 1.27 11.90
CA SER A 192 52.35 1.82 10.59
C SER A 192 53.25 0.87 9.79
N THR A 193 52.99 0.65 8.50
CA THR A 193 54.03 0.28 7.54
C THR A 193 53.64 0.76 6.14
N SER A 194 54.45 1.69 5.64
CA SER A 194 54.49 2.22 4.28
C SER A 194 55.02 1.19 3.30
N LEU A 195 54.37 0.99 2.15
CA LEU A 195 55.00 0.42 0.95
C LEU A 195 54.26 0.92 -0.31
N SER A 196 54.98 1.76 -1.05
CA SER A 196 55.11 1.83 -2.53
C SER A 196 53.87 1.70 -3.42
N GLU A 197 53.64 2.82 -4.13
CA GLU A 197 52.95 2.97 -5.41
C GLU A 197 53.45 1.95 -6.44
N GLU A 198 52.57 1.07 -6.91
CA GLU A 198 52.66 0.53 -8.27
C GLU A 198 51.26 0.51 -8.90
N GLY A 199 51.23 0.89 -10.17
CA GLY A 199 50.04 1.28 -10.91
C GLY A 199 48.99 0.18 -11.01
N GLY A 200 47.89 0.36 -10.29
CA GLY A 200 46.64 -0.32 -10.59
C GLY A 200 46.00 0.33 -11.80
N LEU A 201 46.02 -0.36 -12.94
CA LEU A 201 44.96 -0.23 -13.93
C LEU A 201 43.66 -0.50 -13.18
N SER A 202 42.99 0.57 -12.76
CA SER A 202 41.60 0.52 -12.30
C SER A 202 40.81 0.00 -13.49
N GLU A 203 40.63 -1.31 -13.49
CA GLU A 203 39.56 -1.97 -14.20
C GLU A 203 38.29 -1.35 -13.62
N GLN A 204 37.84 -0.25 -14.24
CA GLN A 204 36.48 0.23 -14.09
C GLN A 204 35.61 -0.91 -14.59
N VAL A 205 35.29 -1.84 -13.68
CA VAL A 205 34.19 -2.76 -13.86
C VAL A 205 33.00 -1.85 -14.09
N GLU A 206 32.61 -1.68 -15.35
CA GLU A 206 31.34 -1.08 -15.72
C GLU A 206 30.30 -1.88 -14.95
N SER A 207 29.88 -1.31 -13.81
CA SER A 207 28.79 -1.79 -13.01
C SER A 207 27.55 -1.69 -13.88
N LYS A 208 27.32 -2.73 -14.69
CA LYS A 208 26.10 -2.89 -15.45
C LYS A 208 25.01 -3.06 -14.41
N ASP A 209 24.18 -2.03 -14.35
CA ASP A 209 23.05 -1.89 -13.45
C ASP A 209 22.25 -3.20 -13.33
N VAL A 210 22.02 -3.63 -12.10
CA VAL A 210 21.23 -4.82 -11.75
C VAL A 210 19.79 -4.68 -12.21
N VAL A 211 19.20 -3.48 -12.14
CA VAL A 211 17.84 -3.22 -12.65
C VAL A 211 17.83 -3.31 -14.17
N SER A 212 18.81 -2.73 -14.83
CA SER A 212 19.03 -2.93 -16.27
C SER A 212 19.34 -4.39 -16.60
N LEU A 213 19.99 -5.15 -15.71
CA LEU A 213 20.27 -6.57 -15.88
C LEU A 213 18.97 -7.36 -15.85
N TYR A 214 18.11 -7.19 -14.85
CA TYR A 214 16.82 -7.88 -14.77
C TYR A 214 15.85 -7.42 -15.87
N THR A 215 15.87 -6.13 -16.23
CA THR A 215 15.09 -5.62 -17.37
C THR A 215 15.59 -6.22 -18.68
N ALA A 216 16.91 -6.31 -18.89
CA ALA A 216 17.49 -6.95 -20.07
C ALA A 216 17.25 -8.48 -20.06
N MET A 217 17.31 -9.14 -18.91
CA MET A 217 16.95 -10.54 -18.74
C MET A 217 15.49 -10.76 -19.12
N LEU A 218 14.57 -9.93 -18.62
CA LEU A 218 13.15 -9.98 -18.97
C LEU A 218 12.94 -9.75 -20.48
N GLN A 219 13.57 -8.73 -21.05
CA GLN A 219 13.48 -8.42 -22.49
C GLN A 219 14.09 -9.51 -23.38
N SER A 220 15.10 -10.23 -22.90
CA SER A 220 15.71 -11.35 -23.64
C SER A 220 14.93 -12.66 -23.48
N ALA A 221 14.21 -12.83 -22.37
CA ALA A 221 13.35 -13.99 -22.11
C ALA A 221 12.01 -13.91 -22.88
N ILE A 222 11.60 -12.71 -23.27
CA ILE A 222 10.34 -12.46 -23.96
C ILE A 222 10.62 -12.13 -25.43
N ALA A 223 9.87 -12.75 -26.36
CA ALA A 223 9.99 -12.40 -27.78
C ALA A 223 9.72 -10.89 -27.98
N PRO A 224 10.52 -10.16 -28.79
CA PRO A 224 10.41 -8.69 -28.89
C PRO A 224 8.99 -8.19 -29.19
N GLN A 225 8.23 -8.92 -30.00
CA GLN A 225 6.83 -8.62 -30.30
C GLN A 225 5.88 -8.72 -29.09
N HIS A 226 6.11 -9.67 -28.18
CA HIS A 226 5.34 -9.81 -26.94
C HIS A 226 5.73 -8.72 -25.95
N TRP A 227 7.01 -8.35 -25.89
CA TRP A 227 7.46 -7.23 -25.07
C TRP A 227 6.80 -5.91 -25.51
N GLN A 228 6.79 -5.62 -26.81
CA GLN A 228 6.11 -4.44 -27.34
C GLN A 228 4.62 -4.44 -27.02
N ARG A 229 3.95 -5.60 -27.14
CA ARG A 229 2.54 -5.73 -26.75
C ARG A 229 2.32 -5.41 -25.27
N LEU A 230 3.15 -5.92 -24.37
CA LEU A 230 3.05 -5.61 -22.93
C LEU A 230 3.27 -4.12 -22.64
N VAL A 231 4.21 -3.49 -23.35
CA VAL A 231 4.46 -2.03 -23.25
C VAL A 231 3.26 -1.24 -23.75
N GLU A 232 2.65 -1.64 -24.85
CA GLU A 232 1.42 -1.01 -25.38
C GLU A 232 0.23 -1.19 -24.44
N GLU A 233 0.05 -2.39 -23.87
CA GLU A 233 -0.99 -2.67 -22.87
C GLU A 233 -0.79 -1.82 -21.61
N ALA A 234 0.46 -1.67 -21.14
CA ALA A 234 0.78 -0.78 -20.03
C ALA A 234 0.46 0.68 -20.34
N ARG A 235 0.84 1.18 -21.52
CA ARG A 235 0.52 2.55 -21.99
C ARG A 235 -0.98 2.78 -22.10
N ALA A 236 -1.71 1.82 -22.64
CA ALA A 236 -3.16 1.89 -22.76
C ALA A 236 -3.82 1.97 -21.37
N ARG A 237 -3.39 1.13 -20.42
CA ARG A 237 -3.89 1.14 -19.04
C ARG A 237 -3.56 2.45 -18.32
N GLY A 238 -2.36 2.99 -18.51
CA GLY A 238 -1.95 4.28 -17.94
C GLY A 238 -2.69 5.49 -18.50
N GLY A 239 -3.56 5.33 -19.51
CA GLY A 239 -4.37 6.41 -20.06
C GLY A 239 -3.55 7.56 -20.67
N GLY A 240 -2.28 7.29 -21.01
CA GLY A 240 -1.31 8.30 -21.47
C GLY A 240 -0.73 9.20 -20.38
N GLY A 241 -0.94 8.92 -19.09
CA GLY A 241 -0.38 9.67 -17.97
C GLY A 241 0.64 8.84 -17.16
N CYS A 242 1.29 9.49 -16.19
CA CYS A 242 2.14 8.80 -15.23
C CYS A 242 1.29 8.11 -14.16
N GLU A 243 1.42 6.79 -14.01
CA GLU A 243 0.66 5.99 -13.05
C GLU A 243 1.04 6.28 -11.58
N VAL A 244 2.22 6.86 -11.34
CA VAL A 244 2.73 7.15 -9.98
C VAL A 244 2.35 8.56 -9.54
N THR A 245 2.55 9.56 -10.39
CA THR A 245 2.27 10.96 -10.05
C THR A 245 0.90 11.43 -10.52
N GLY A 246 0.20 10.66 -11.36
CA GLY A 246 -1.04 11.12 -12.00
C GLY A 246 -0.82 12.25 -13.02
N ALA A 247 0.43 12.56 -13.39
CA ALA A 247 0.72 13.61 -14.37
C ALA A 247 -0.03 13.31 -15.70
N PRO A 248 -0.82 14.27 -16.22
CA PRO A 248 -1.72 14.02 -17.34
C PRO A 248 -0.96 13.84 -18.66
N PRO A 249 -1.61 13.22 -19.66
CA PRO A 249 -1.05 13.13 -21.01
C PRO A 249 -0.71 14.51 -21.57
N GLY A 250 0.51 14.69 -22.06
CA GLY A 250 0.95 15.94 -22.69
C GLY A 250 1.47 17.00 -21.73
N SER A 251 1.54 16.75 -20.41
CA SER A 251 2.60 17.40 -19.63
C SER A 251 3.92 17.05 -20.32
N ALA A 252 4.80 18.00 -20.56
CA ALA A 252 5.98 17.86 -21.44
C ALA A 252 7.04 16.81 -20.98
N THR A 253 6.66 15.89 -20.11
CA THR A 253 7.43 14.78 -19.58
C THR A 253 7.31 13.57 -20.50
N TYR A 254 8.47 13.07 -20.94
CA TYR A 254 8.59 11.77 -21.58
C TYR A 254 8.08 10.69 -20.62
N LEU A 255 7.18 9.83 -21.09
CA LEU A 255 6.69 8.68 -20.33
C LEU A 255 7.48 7.42 -20.70
N ASP A 256 8.01 6.76 -19.70
CA ASP A 256 8.71 5.49 -19.82
C ASP A 256 7.83 4.33 -19.31
N VAL A 257 8.16 3.10 -19.70
CA VAL A 257 7.50 1.90 -19.18
C VAL A 257 8.52 1.07 -18.42
N VAL A 258 8.37 1.03 -17.11
CA VAL A 258 9.31 0.36 -16.21
C VAL A 258 8.69 -0.90 -15.59
N PRO A 259 9.44 -1.99 -15.42
CA PRO A 259 8.98 -3.16 -14.68
C PRO A 259 8.91 -2.84 -13.19
N ILE A 260 7.84 -3.25 -12.53
CA ILE A 260 7.65 -3.18 -11.08
C ILE A 260 7.88 -4.57 -10.51
N TRP A 261 8.87 -4.69 -9.63
CA TRP A 261 9.30 -5.95 -9.03
C TRP A 261 8.87 -6.04 -7.56
N GLN A 262 8.53 -7.25 -7.13
CA GLN A 262 8.37 -7.60 -5.72
C GLN A 262 9.48 -8.58 -5.31
N TYR A 263 10.11 -8.30 -4.18
CA TYR A 263 11.18 -9.15 -3.63
C TYR A 263 10.62 -9.95 -2.46
N ASN A 264 10.81 -11.27 -2.50
CA ASN A 264 10.52 -12.16 -1.39
C ASN A 264 11.83 -12.78 -0.90
N GLU A 265 12.36 -12.21 0.18
CA GLU A 265 13.63 -12.66 0.78
C GLU A 265 13.56 -14.08 1.32
N GLU A 266 12.41 -14.49 1.89
CA GLU A 266 12.23 -15.82 2.48
C GLU A 266 12.27 -16.92 1.42
N LEU A 267 11.65 -16.67 0.27
CA LEU A 267 11.62 -17.61 -0.85
C LEU A 267 12.77 -17.41 -1.84
N HIS A 268 13.59 -16.37 -1.66
CA HIS A 268 14.56 -15.90 -2.64
C HIS A 268 13.94 -15.79 -4.05
N THR A 269 12.77 -15.18 -4.15
CA THR A 269 12.07 -14.96 -5.43
C THR A 269 11.94 -13.47 -5.74
N ILE A 270 12.11 -13.12 -7.02
CA ILE A 270 11.82 -11.79 -7.56
C ILE A 270 10.66 -11.95 -8.52
N GLN A 271 9.51 -11.39 -8.15
CA GLN A 271 8.29 -11.49 -8.95
C GLN A 271 8.09 -10.22 -9.77
N LEU A 272 7.84 -10.38 -11.08
CA LEU A 272 7.37 -9.26 -11.91
C LEU A 272 5.89 -9.02 -11.61
N MET A 273 5.60 -7.92 -10.91
CA MET A 273 4.21 -7.58 -10.58
C MET A 273 3.46 -7.06 -11.80
N ARG A 274 4.07 -6.08 -12.49
CA ARG A 274 3.51 -5.46 -13.70
C ARG A 274 4.53 -4.56 -14.38
N LEU A 275 4.20 -4.11 -15.59
CA LEU A 275 4.82 -2.91 -16.17
C LEU A 275 4.02 -1.68 -15.74
N ALA A 276 4.67 -0.55 -15.47
CA ALA A 276 4.02 0.71 -15.13
C ALA A 276 4.51 1.85 -16.04
N VAL A 277 3.59 2.72 -16.44
CA VAL A 277 3.90 3.95 -17.18
C VAL A 277 4.28 5.03 -16.20
N VAL A 278 5.50 5.54 -16.29
CA VAL A 278 6.04 6.53 -15.35
C VAL A 278 6.61 7.74 -16.09
N CYS A 279 6.51 8.93 -15.50
CA CYS A 279 7.22 10.09 -16.06
C CYS A 279 8.73 9.95 -15.83
N ARG A 280 9.51 10.66 -16.64
CA ARG A 280 10.98 10.62 -16.58
C ARG A 280 11.52 10.84 -15.17
N GLU A 281 10.95 11.76 -14.41
CA GLU A 281 11.39 12.06 -13.05
C GLU A 281 11.27 10.85 -12.12
N VAL A 282 10.17 10.10 -12.25
CA VAL A 282 9.95 8.84 -11.52
C VAL A 282 10.81 7.71 -12.07
N SER A 283 11.03 7.65 -13.38
CA SER A 283 11.92 6.62 -13.93
C SER A 283 13.35 6.80 -13.41
N LEU A 284 13.82 8.04 -13.24
CA LEU A 284 15.12 8.34 -12.63
C LEU A 284 15.24 7.82 -11.19
N THR A 285 14.15 7.79 -10.41
CA THR A 285 14.19 7.19 -9.06
C THR A 285 14.31 5.66 -9.13
N HIS A 286 13.78 5.05 -10.18
CA HIS A 286 13.79 3.59 -10.38
C HIS A 286 15.14 3.05 -10.88
N TYR A 287 15.86 3.82 -11.70
CA TYR A 287 17.21 3.43 -12.16
C TYR A 287 18.27 3.47 -11.03
N GLY A 288 17.90 3.93 -9.83
CA GLY A 288 18.77 3.92 -8.67
C GLY A 288 19.78 5.07 -8.69
N LEU A 289 19.78 5.85 -7.61
CA LEU A 289 20.55 7.08 -7.50
C LEU A 289 22.07 6.86 -7.58
N ASP A 290 22.60 5.68 -7.24
CA ASP A 290 24.04 5.35 -7.38
C ASP A 290 24.53 5.41 -8.83
N LEU A 291 23.63 5.20 -9.80
CA LEU A 291 23.95 5.28 -11.22
C LEU A 291 23.90 6.70 -11.75
N LEU A 292 23.35 7.61 -10.96
CA LEU A 292 23.34 9.03 -11.21
C LEU A 292 24.49 9.58 -10.34
N PRO A 293 25.74 9.69 -10.87
CA PRO A 293 26.80 10.44 -10.18
C PRO A 293 26.31 11.87 -9.89
N SER A 294 27.11 12.74 -9.28
CA SER A 294 26.74 14.14 -8.99
C SER A 294 26.31 14.94 -10.24
N THR A 295 25.07 14.70 -10.67
CA THR A 295 24.48 15.02 -11.96
C THR A 295 23.14 15.69 -11.68
N PRO A 296 22.67 16.60 -12.55
CA PRO A 296 21.35 17.20 -12.41
C PRO A 296 20.23 16.17 -12.27
N GLU A 297 20.35 15.01 -12.93
CA GLU A 297 19.39 13.91 -12.85
C GLU A 297 19.26 13.34 -11.44
N ARG A 298 20.37 13.25 -10.69
CA ARG A 298 20.35 12.79 -9.29
C ARG A 298 19.51 13.72 -8.41
N GLU A 299 19.72 15.03 -8.55
CA GLU A 299 18.97 16.04 -7.80
C GLU A 299 17.47 16.00 -8.15
N VAL A 300 17.14 15.81 -9.43
CA VAL A 300 15.75 15.62 -9.87
C VAL A 300 15.14 14.38 -9.22
N ALA A 301 15.84 13.26 -9.19
CA ALA A 301 15.34 12.03 -8.58
C ALA A 301 15.17 12.16 -7.06
N ILE A 302 16.13 12.78 -6.35
CA ILE A 302 16.01 13.08 -4.91
C ILE A 302 14.81 14.00 -4.65
N SER A 303 14.70 15.09 -5.39
CA SER A 303 13.57 16.03 -5.27
C SER A 303 12.23 15.34 -5.52
N THR A 304 12.19 14.43 -6.50
CA THR A 304 11.01 13.63 -6.84
C THR A 304 10.63 12.68 -5.71
N LEU A 305 11.58 11.94 -5.12
CA LEU A 305 11.33 11.06 -3.97
C LEU A 305 10.76 11.84 -2.78
N ARG A 306 11.35 13.00 -2.46
CA ARG A 306 10.85 13.90 -1.41
C ARG A 306 9.42 14.34 -1.70
N SER A 307 9.17 14.80 -2.92
CA SER A 307 7.85 15.30 -3.33
C SER A 307 6.79 14.21 -3.41
N ILE A 308 7.14 12.96 -3.65
CA ILE A 308 6.19 11.84 -3.77
C ILE A 308 5.92 11.20 -2.41
N ASN A 309 6.89 11.19 -1.49
CA ASN A 309 6.78 10.47 -0.22
C ASN A 309 6.75 11.35 1.04
N ASP A 310 6.90 12.68 0.92
CA ASP A 310 7.06 13.62 2.04
C ASP A 310 8.31 13.32 2.87
N TRP A 311 9.33 12.79 2.21
CA TRP A 311 10.58 12.36 2.85
C TRP A 311 11.50 13.53 3.15
N SER A 312 12.11 13.46 4.33
CA SER A 312 13.28 14.27 4.66
C SER A 312 14.50 13.82 3.85
N ASP A 313 15.58 14.60 3.88
CA ASP A 313 16.83 14.19 3.23
C ASP A 313 17.40 12.91 3.86
N ASP A 314 17.20 12.73 5.17
CA ASP A 314 17.61 11.52 5.90
C ASP A 314 16.79 10.30 5.45
N ASP A 315 15.46 10.44 5.27
CA ASP A 315 14.60 9.34 4.79
C ASP A 315 14.97 8.93 3.35
N VAL A 316 15.28 9.89 2.48
CA VAL A 316 15.77 9.60 1.12
C VAL A 316 17.09 8.85 1.16
N GLN A 317 18.01 9.25 2.05
CA GLN A 317 19.31 8.59 2.20
C GLN A 317 19.16 7.18 2.77
N GLU A 318 18.30 6.98 3.77
CA GLU A 318 18.02 5.65 4.33
C GLU A 318 17.40 4.72 3.29
N HIS A 319 16.40 5.22 2.55
CA HIS A 319 15.79 4.46 1.44
C HIS A 319 16.83 4.10 0.38
N TRP A 320 17.71 5.04 0.04
CA TRP A 320 18.80 4.79 -0.88
C TRP A 320 19.69 3.67 -0.35
N ASP A 321 20.28 3.83 0.83
CA ASP A 321 21.23 2.88 1.40
C ASP A 321 20.63 1.47 1.43
N HIS A 322 19.35 1.38 1.75
CA HIS A 322 18.58 0.15 1.69
C HIS A 322 18.48 -0.42 0.26
N ALA A 323 18.04 0.38 -0.73
CA ALA A 323 17.92 -0.07 -2.12
C ALA A 323 19.27 -0.45 -2.74
N ARG A 324 20.36 0.19 -2.31
CA ARG A 324 21.73 -0.18 -2.68
C ARG A 324 22.11 -1.52 -2.07
N HIS A 325 21.91 -1.68 -0.76
CA HIS A 325 22.20 -2.93 -0.06
C HIS A 325 21.46 -4.13 -0.68
N GLN A 326 20.18 -3.96 -0.99
CA GLN A 326 19.39 -5.00 -1.67
C GLN A 326 19.98 -5.37 -3.03
N ARG A 327 20.40 -4.39 -3.84
CA ARG A 327 21.07 -4.66 -5.12
C ARG A 327 22.39 -5.39 -4.95
N GLU A 328 23.19 -5.02 -3.95
CA GLU A 328 24.44 -5.71 -3.63
C GLU A 328 24.19 -7.17 -3.24
N LEU A 329 23.16 -7.43 -2.41
CA LEU A 329 22.73 -8.79 -2.06
C LEU A 329 22.31 -9.59 -3.30
N LEU A 330 21.51 -9.01 -4.20
CA LEU A 330 21.07 -9.67 -5.43
C LEU A 330 22.25 -10.05 -6.34
N VAL A 331 23.26 -9.19 -6.45
CA VAL A 331 24.47 -9.50 -7.24
C VAL A 331 25.27 -10.62 -6.60
N LEU A 332 25.49 -10.55 -5.29
CA LEU A 332 26.28 -11.54 -4.55
C LEU A 332 25.60 -12.91 -4.49
N GLN A 333 24.26 -12.93 -4.47
CA GLN A 333 23.45 -14.13 -4.34
C GLN A 333 22.70 -14.49 -5.62
N LYS A 334 23.10 -13.97 -6.80
CA LYS A 334 22.32 -14.11 -8.04
C LYS A 334 21.87 -15.54 -8.37
N ASP A 335 22.65 -16.56 -7.97
CA ASP A 335 22.38 -17.97 -8.22
C ASP A 335 21.37 -18.58 -7.22
N MET A 336 21.06 -17.87 -6.13
CA MET A 336 20.04 -18.24 -5.14
C MET A 336 18.67 -17.64 -5.45
N TRP A 337 18.62 -16.55 -6.21
CA TRP A 337 17.37 -15.88 -6.53
C TRP A 337 16.73 -16.47 -7.79
N SER A 338 15.44 -16.75 -7.71
CA SER A 338 14.63 -17.17 -8.87
C SER A 338 13.73 -16.03 -9.34
N VAL A 339 13.55 -15.91 -10.65
CA VAL A 339 12.63 -14.93 -11.24
C VAL A 339 11.28 -15.60 -11.45
N ASP A 340 10.25 -15.08 -10.78
CA ASP A 340 8.87 -15.51 -10.95
C ASP A 340 8.16 -14.58 -11.94
N LEU A 341 7.78 -15.13 -13.10
CA LEU A 341 7.00 -14.45 -14.12
C LEU A 341 5.54 -14.91 -14.13
N SER A 342 5.11 -15.70 -13.15
CA SER A 342 3.70 -16.03 -12.99
C SER A 342 2.94 -14.75 -12.66
N THR A 343 1.97 -14.45 -13.52
CA THR A 343 1.08 -13.30 -13.33
C THR A 343 0.11 -13.64 -12.21
N SER A 344 0.05 -12.78 -11.20
CA SER A 344 -0.93 -12.83 -10.10
C SER A 344 -2.34 -12.56 -10.58
#